data_AF-A0A3E0VH94-F1
#
_entry.id   AF-A0A3E0VH94-F1
#
_cell.length_a   1.000
_cell.length_b   1.000
_cell.length_c   1.000
_cell.angle_alpha   90.00
_cell.angle_beta   90.00
_cell.angle_gamma   90.00
#
_symmetry.space_group_name_H-M   'P 1'
#
loop_
_entity.id
_entity.type
_entity.pdbx_description
1 polymer ?
#
loop_
_entity_poly.entity_id
_entity_poly.type
_entity_poly.pdbx_seq_one_letter_code
_entity_poly.pdbx_strand_id
1 'polypeptide(L)'
;MDTTPTITATEAQLLLDRADRLSRSAHNATRWPYISFILALGVATSMGTLAMGMTTGDAFGLAYFGTLTATFAVLMFFMISIRGRSAFSRSRRWTAYIASWFVTYAAALTVMIGAHGAVVPQAITSGLILAVSVGCAAREARP
;
A
#
# COMPACT_ATOMS: atom_id res chain seq x y z
N MET A 1 1.17 -45.00 33.72
CA MET A 1 2.55 -44.81 33.22
C MET A 1 2.41 -43.98 31.96
N ASP A 2 2.61 -42.67 32.09
CA ASP A 2 2.61 -41.75 30.96
C ASP A 2 3.91 -41.93 30.20
N THR A 3 3.85 -42.54 29.02
CA THR A 3 4.98 -42.58 28.10
C THR A 3 5.07 -41.21 27.43
N THR A 4 5.84 -40.29 28.01
CA THR A 4 6.23 -39.06 27.33
C THR A 4 6.97 -39.49 26.05
N PRO A 5 6.46 -39.20 24.85
CA PRO A 5 7.12 -39.60 23.62
C PRO A 5 8.49 -38.93 23.59
N THR A 6 9.55 -39.74 23.61
CA THR A 6 10.92 -39.29 23.48
C THR A 6 11.13 -38.82 22.05
N ILE A 7 10.90 -37.53 21.81
CA ILE A 7 11.17 -36.87 20.53
C ILE A 7 12.63 -37.10 20.18
N THR A 8 12.87 -37.73 19.03
CA THR A 8 14.23 -37.94 18.53
C THR A 8 14.82 -36.62 18.03
N ALA A 9 16.15 -36.48 18.02
CA ALA A 9 16.81 -35.25 17.55
C ALA A 9 16.40 -34.86 16.11
N THR A 10 16.16 -35.85 15.25
CA THR A 10 15.68 -35.66 13.88
C THR A 10 14.25 -35.14 13.83
N GLU A 11 13.35 -35.63 14.67
CA GLU A 11 11.98 -35.11 14.79
C GLU A 11 11.96 -33.68 15.34
N ALA A 12 12.83 -33.37 16.30
CA ALA A 12 12.98 -32.00 16.81
C ALA A 12 13.43 -31.03 15.71
N GLN A 13 14.40 -31.40 14.87
CA GLN A 13 14.82 -30.59 13.72
C GLN A 13 13.70 -30.39 12.70
N LEU A 14 12.95 -31.45 12.38
CA LEU A 14 11.80 -31.36 11.46
C LEU A 14 10.71 -30.42 11.99
N LEU A 15 10.45 -30.44 13.30
CA LEU A 15 9.48 -29.54 13.94
C LEU A 15 9.96 -28.08 13.92
N LEU A 16 11.25 -27.83 14.17
CA LEU A 16 11.83 -26.49 14.08
C LEU A 16 11.76 -25.95 12.65
N ASP A 17 12.10 -26.75 11.63
CA ASP A 17 11.98 -26.37 10.23
C ASP A 17 10.52 -26.11 9.82
N ARG A 18 9.58 -26.89 10.37
CA ARG A 18 8.13 -26.66 10.16
C ARG A 18 7.70 -25.34 10.79
N ALA A 19 8.12 -25.06 12.02
CA ALA A 19 7.81 -23.84 12.74
C ALA A 19 8.40 -22.61 12.03
N ASP A 20 9.63 -22.71 11.54
CA ASP A 20 10.31 -21.62 10.83
C ASP A 20 9.65 -21.33 9.47
N ARG A 21 9.22 -22.37 8.75
CA ARG A 21 8.42 -22.21 7.52
C ARG A 21 7.04 -21.60 7.80
N LEU A 22 6.36 -22.00 8.87
CA LEU A 22 5.07 -21.44 9.27
C LEU A 22 5.22 -19.98 9.72
N SER A 23 6.27 -19.65 10.45
CA SER A 23 6.60 -18.29 10.86
C SER A 23 6.83 -17.39 9.63
N ARG A 24 7.67 -17.84 8.69
CA ARG A 24 7.93 -17.13 7.43
C ARG A 24 6.68 -16.98 6.56
N SER A 25 5.85 -18.02 6.46
CA SER A 25 4.62 -17.96 5.65
C SER A 25 3.57 -17.04 6.27
N ALA A 26 3.38 -17.09 7.59
CA ALA A 26 2.48 -16.20 8.31
C ALA A 26 2.94 -14.74 8.20
N HIS A 27 4.25 -14.50 8.34
CA HIS A 27 4.84 -13.17 8.21
C HIS A 27 4.66 -12.60 6.80
N ASN A 28 4.95 -13.39 5.76
CA ASN A 28 4.78 -12.99 4.36
C ASN A 28 3.30 -12.77 4.00
N ALA A 29 2.39 -13.63 4.46
CA ALA A 29 0.96 -13.48 4.24
C ALA A 29 0.40 -12.18 4.86
N THR A 30 1.05 -11.68 5.92
CA THR A 30 0.65 -10.44 6.58
C THR A 30 1.14 -9.20 5.81
N ARG A 31 2.30 -9.25 5.14
CA ARG A 31 2.90 -8.08 4.44
C ARG A 31 2.27 -7.76 3.09
N TRP A 32 1.89 -8.78 2.31
CA TRP A 32 1.36 -8.60 0.95
C TRP A 32 0.15 -7.67 0.82
N PRO A 33 -0.86 -7.72 1.72
CA PRO A 33 -1.99 -6.79 1.70
C PRO A 33 -1.57 -5.32 1.84
N TYR A 34 -0.52 -5.01 2.59
CA TYR A 34 -0.02 -3.64 2.73
C TYR A 34 0.67 -3.17 1.45
N ILE A 35 1.50 -4.03 0.86
CA ILE A 35 2.21 -3.77 -0.39
C ILE A 35 1.23 -3.51 -1.52
N SER A 36 0.24 -4.39 -1.69
CA SER A 36 -0.76 -4.26 -2.74
C SER A 36 -1.63 -3.01 -2.57
N PHE A 37 -2.00 -2.68 -1.33
CA PHE A 37 -2.74 -1.46 -1.05
C PHE A 37 -1.95 -0.19 -1.36
N ILE A 38 -0.69 -0.08 -0.91
CA ILE A 38 0.15 1.10 -1.16
C ILE A 38 0.34 1.30 -2.67
N LEU A 39 0.56 0.21 -3.42
CA LEU A 39 0.68 0.26 -4.87
C LEU A 39 -0.63 0.69 -5.53
N ALA A 40 -1.76 0.07 -5.17
CA ALA A 40 -3.06 0.40 -5.75
C ALA A 40 -3.43 1.87 -5.47
N LEU A 41 -3.22 2.33 -4.24
CA LEU A 41 -3.48 3.70 -3.83
C LEU A 41 -2.58 4.68 -4.60
N GLY A 42 -1.28 4.38 -4.69
CA GLY A 42 -0.30 5.18 -5.43
C GLY A 42 -0.61 5.28 -6.93
N VAL A 43 -0.95 4.16 -7.57
CA VAL A 43 -1.32 4.12 -8.99
C VAL A 43 -2.61 4.90 -9.24
N ALA A 44 -3.65 4.67 -8.45
CA ALA A 44 -4.93 5.36 -8.61
C ALA A 44 -4.76 6.89 -8.47
N THR A 45 -4.01 7.34 -7.46
CA THR A 45 -3.80 8.77 -7.20
C THR A 45 -2.82 9.42 -8.19
N SER A 46 -1.77 8.71 -8.62
CA SER A 46 -0.85 9.17 -9.68
C SER A 46 -1.56 9.30 -11.02
N MET A 47 -2.24 8.25 -11.48
CA MET A 47 -2.98 8.27 -12.75
C MET A 47 -4.09 9.31 -12.74
N GLY A 48 -4.82 9.41 -11.62
CA GLY A 48 -5.85 10.43 -11.44
C GLY A 48 -5.31 11.84 -11.52
N THR A 49 -4.20 12.12 -10.84
CA THR A 49 -3.51 13.43 -10.90
C THR A 49 -3.07 13.76 -12.32
N LEU A 50 -2.50 12.79 -13.04
CA LEU A 50 -2.09 12.99 -14.42
C LEU A 50 -3.31 13.25 -15.34
N ALA A 51 -4.39 12.48 -15.19
CA ALA A 51 -5.61 12.67 -15.95
C ALA A 51 -6.21 14.06 -15.73
N MET A 52 -6.25 14.53 -14.48
CA MET A 52 -6.70 15.90 -14.16
C MET A 52 -5.77 16.97 -14.74
N GLY A 53 -4.47 16.71 -14.84
CA GLY A 53 -3.53 17.62 -15.49
C GLY A 53 -3.65 17.70 -17.01
N MET A 54 -4.18 16.66 -17.66
CA MET A 54 -4.34 16.58 -19.12
C MET A 54 -5.74 16.93 -19.62
N THR A 55 -6.71 17.07 -18.73
CA THR A 55 -8.13 17.26 -19.08
C THR A 55 -8.66 18.61 -18.60
N THR A 56 -9.71 19.10 -19.25
CA THR A 56 -10.42 20.34 -18.91
C THR A 56 -11.93 20.13 -19.00
N GLY A 57 -12.72 21.06 -18.46
CA GLY A 57 -14.19 21.01 -18.52
C GLY A 57 -14.77 19.74 -17.89
N ASP A 58 -15.75 19.13 -18.55
CA ASP A 58 -16.44 17.92 -18.06
C ASP A 58 -15.48 16.73 -17.90
N ALA A 59 -14.46 16.62 -18.77
CA ALA A 59 -13.47 15.56 -18.69
C ALA A 59 -12.60 15.69 -17.42
N PHE A 60 -12.31 16.92 -16.99
CA PHE A 60 -11.65 17.18 -15.70
C PHE A 60 -12.54 16.74 -14.53
N GLY A 61 -13.83 17.11 -14.56
CA GLY A 61 -14.79 16.70 -13.55
C GLY A 61 -14.88 15.18 -13.43
N LEU A 62 -14.96 14.49 -14.56
CA LEU A 62 -14.97 13.03 -14.62
C LEU A 62 -13.68 12.42 -14.06
N ALA A 63 -12.51 12.97 -14.42
CA ALA A 63 -11.22 12.53 -13.89
C ALA A 63 -11.14 12.73 -12.37
N TYR A 64 -11.60 13.86 -11.86
CA TYR A 64 -11.64 14.17 -10.43
C TYR A 64 -12.55 13.21 -9.65
N PHE A 65 -13.82 13.09 -10.04
CA PHE A 65 -14.77 12.20 -9.38
C PHE A 65 -14.38 10.71 -9.53
N GLY A 66 -13.85 10.32 -10.69
CA GLY A 66 -13.34 8.98 -10.94
C GLY A 66 -12.16 8.65 -10.01
N THR A 67 -11.22 9.57 -9.86
CA THR A 67 -10.07 9.43 -8.95
C THR A 67 -10.51 9.31 -7.49
N LEU A 68 -11.44 10.16 -7.06
CA LEU A 68 -11.99 10.08 -5.70
C LEU A 68 -12.70 8.75 -5.46
N THR A 69 -13.53 8.31 -6.39
CA THR A 69 -14.27 7.04 -6.30
C THR A 69 -13.31 5.85 -6.24
N ALA A 70 -12.31 5.81 -7.12
CA ALA A 70 -11.30 4.75 -7.13
C ALA A 70 -10.48 4.72 -5.83
N THR A 71 -10.04 5.89 -5.36
CA THR A 71 -9.29 6.02 -4.10
C THR A 71 -10.13 5.55 -2.92
N PHE A 72 -11.40 5.96 -2.87
CA PHE A 72 -12.32 5.54 -1.82
C PHE A 72 -12.61 4.03 -1.86
N ALA A 73 -12.79 3.46 -3.06
CA ALA A 73 -12.98 2.02 -3.24
C ALA A 73 -11.76 1.22 -2.76
N VAL A 74 -10.54 1.68 -3.06
CA VAL A 74 -9.28 1.07 -2.58
C VAL A 74 -9.19 1.13 -1.05
N LEU A 75 -9.53 2.28 -0.45
CA LEU A 75 -9.59 2.43 1.01
C LEU A 75 -10.60 1.49 1.66
N MET A 76 -11.83 1.44 1.14
CA MET A 76 -12.89 0.55 1.62
C MET A 76 -12.51 -0.92 1.48
N PHE A 77 -12.05 -1.33 0.30
CA PHE A 77 -11.60 -2.70 0.06
C PHE A 77 -10.52 -3.12 1.07
N PHE A 78 -9.54 -2.26 1.31
CA PHE A 78 -8.49 -2.53 2.29
C PHE A 78 -9.04 -2.63 3.70
N MET A 79 -9.82 -1.64 4.15
CA MET A 79 -10.43 -1.63 5.49
C MET A 79 -11.28 -2.88 5.76
N ILE A 80 -12.07 -3.31 4.78
CA ILE A 80 -12.89 -4.53 4.88
C ILE A 80 -11.98 -5.76 4.93
N SER A 81 -10.96 -5.82 4.07
CA SER A 81 -10.05 -6.98 3.95
C SER A 81 -9.18 -7.23 5.19
N ILE A 82 -8.90 -6.19 5.97
CA ILE A 82 -8.09 -6.28 7.20
C ILE A 82 -8.94 -6.43 8.46
N ARG A 83 -10.26 -6.21 8.38
CA ARG A 83 -11.17 -6.27 9.53
C ARG A 83 -11.14 -7.67 10.14
N GLY A 84 -10.81 -7.76 11.42
CA GLY A 84 -10.74 -9.04 12.15
C GLY A 84 -9.38 -9.76 12.11
N ARG A 85 -8.37 -9.25 11.38
CA ARG A 85 -7.00 -9.77 11.48
C ARG A 85 -6.30 -9.19 12.70
N SER A 86 -6.07 -10.01 13.73
CA SER A 86 -5.25 -9.66 14.90
C SER A 86 -3.81 -9.27 14.56
N ALA A 87 -3.33 -9.68 13.38
CA ALA A 87 -2.01 -9.36 12.85
C ALA A 87 -1.85 -7.92 12.34
N PHE A 88 -2.92 -7.10 12.33
CA PHE A 88 -2.84 -5.70 11.94
C PHE A 88 -2.31 -4.84 13.11
N SER A 89 -1.04 -5.06 13.49
CA SER A 89 -0.37 -4.10 14.37
C SER A 89 -0.09 -2.85 13.54
N ARG A 90 -0.70 -1.72 13.93
CA ARG A 90 -0.45 -0.40 13.32
C ARG A 90 1.00 -0.01 13.59
N SER A 91 1.91 -0.47 12.74
CA SER A 91 3.35 -0.29 12.93
C SER A 91 3.75 1.15 12.61
N ARG A 92 4.84 1.62 13.23
CA ARG A 92 5.43 2.94 12.93
C ARG A 92 5.83 3.08 11.46
N ARG A 93 6.16 1.97 10.78
CA ARG A 93 6.45 1.92 9.34
C ARG A 93 5.20 2.18 8.51
N TRP A 94 4.08 1.54 8.84
CA TRP A 94 2.81 1.76 8.16
C TRP A 94 2.37 3.23 8.23
N THR A 95 2.43 3.83 9.42
CA THR A 95 2.13 5.25 9.59
C THR A 95 3.04 6.13 8.74
N ALA A 96 4.33 5.81 8.65
CA ALA A 96 5.26 6.55 7.80
C ALA A 96 4.89 6.45 6.31
N TYR A 97 4.51 5.27 5.81
CA TYR A 97 4.11 5.10 4.41
C TYR A 97 2.85 5.90 4.06
N ILE A 98 1.84 5.84 4.92
CA ILE A 98 0.61 6.62 4.73
C ILE A 98 0.90 8.12 4.81
N ALA A 99 1.75 8.55 5.74
CA ALA A 99 2.16 9.95 5.84
C ALA A 99 2.92 10.40 4.58
N SER A 100 3.85 9.59 4.07
CA SER A 100 4.58 9.89 2.84
C SER A 100 3.67 9.99 1.62
N TRP A 101 2.72 9.07 1.46
CA TRP A 101 1.70 9.15 0.41
C TRP A 101 0.82 10.40 0.56
N PHE A 102 0.38 10.71 1.79
CA PHE A 102 -0.45 11.88 2.04
C PHE A 102 0.27 13.17 1.70
N VAL A 103 1.55 13.30 2.07
CA VAL A 103 2.36 14.49 1.77
C VAL A 103 2.53 14.68 0.26
N THR A 104 2.84 13.61 -0.49
CA THR A 104 2.99 13.73 -1.95
C THR A 104 1.67 14.04 -2.64
N TYR A 105 0.56 13.45 -2.18
CA TYR A 105 -0.76 13.73 -2.73
C TYR A 105 -1.22 15.16 -2.38
N ALA A 106 -0.98 15.63 -1.16
CA ALA A 106 -1.27 17.01 -0.77
C ALA A 106 -0.48 18.03 -1.61
N ALA A 107 0.80 17.74 -1.91
CA ALA A 107 1.59 18.56 -2.82
C ALA A 107 0.97 18.61 -4.23
N ALA A 108 0.48 17.47 -4.74
CA ALA A 108 -0.24 17.42 -6.01
C ALA A 108 -1.53 18.26 -6.00
N LEU A 109 -2.30 18.21 -4.90
CA LEU A 109 -3.50 19.05 -4.74
C LEU A 109 -3.16 20.54 -4.73
N THR A 110 -2.09 20.95 -4.05
CA THR A 110 -1.61 22.34 -4.07
C THR A 110 -1.26 22.80 -5.48
N VAL A 111 -0.56 21.95 -6.25
CA VAL A 111 -0.25 22.24 -7.66
C VAL A 111 -1.52 22.30 -8.51
N MET A 112 -2.50 21.45 -8.23
CA MET A 112 -3.78 21.47 -8.94
C MET A 112 -4.56 22.75 -8.71
N ILE A 113 -4.66 23.21 -7.46
CA ILE A 113 -5.37 24.44 -7.09
C ILE A 113 -4.63 25.68 -7.61
N GLY A 114 -3.30 25.71 -7.47
CA GLY A 114 -2.48 26.89 -7.77
C GLY A 114 -2.07 27.05 -9.24
N ALA A 115 -2.05 25.97 -10.02
CA ALA A 115 -1.56 25.96 -11.40
C ALA A 115 -2.48 25.15 -12.32
N HIS A 116 -3.79 25.45 -12.28
CA HIS A 116 -4.78 24.83 -13.16
C HIS A 116 -4.33 24.89 -14.64
N GLY A 117 -4.26 23.73 -15.29
CA GLY A 117 -3.84 23.57 -16.69
C GLY A 117 -2.32 23.43 -16.92
N ALA A 118 -1.49 23.54 -15.87
CA ALA A 118 -0.04 23.34 -15.99
C ALA A 118 0.31 21.83 -16.00
N VAL A 119 0.39 21.25 -17.20
CA VAL A 119 0.64 19.82 -17.42
C VAL A 119 1.97 19.35 -16.81
N VAL A 120 3.04 20.14 -16.92
CA VAL A 120 4.38 19.76 -16.44
C VAL A 120 4.42 19.58 -14.92
N PRO A 121 3.98 20.56 -14.09
CA PRO A 121 3.86 20.36 -12.64
C PRO A 121 2.98 19.17 -12.24
N GLN A 122 1.90 18.92 -12.98
CA GLN A 122 0.99 17.79 -12.73
C GLN A 122 1.66 16.45 -13.05
N ALA A 123 2.43 16.37 -14.14
CA ALA A 123 3.22 15.18 -14.47
C ALA A 123 4.30 14.90 -13.41
N ILE A 124 4.97 15.95 -12.93
CA ILE A 124 6.00 15.82 -11.87
C ILE A 124 5.37 15.30 -10.58
N THR A 125 4.28 15.91 -10.12
CA THR A 125 3.61 15.52 -8.86
C THR A 125 2.98 14.14 -8.95
N SER A 126 2.39 13.79 -10.10
CA SER A 126 1.93 12.41 -10.39
C SER A 126 3.09 11.40 -10.31
N GLY A 127 4.23 11.71 -10.94
CA GLY A 127 5.42 10.85 -10.88
C GLY A 127 5.97 10.70 -9.46
N LEU A 128 5.94 11.77 -8.66
CA LEU A 128 6.35 11.74 -7.25
C LEU A 128 5.45 10.83 -6.40
N ILE A 129 4.12 10.89 -6.59
CA ILE A 129 3.18 9.98 -5.92
C ILE A 129 3.53 8.53 -6.23
N LEU A 130 3.74 8.21 -7.50
CA LEU A 130 4.07 6.85 -7.93
C LEU A 130 5.42 6.39 -7.35
N ALA A 131 6.47 7.22 -7.48
CA ALA A 131 7.81 6.91 -7.00
C ALA A 131 7.84 6.66 -5.49
N VAL A 132 7.15 7.49 -4.69
CA VAL A 132 7.05 7.31 -3.24
C VAL A 132 6.26 6.05 -2.89
N SER A 133 5.15 5.79 -3.59
CA SER A 133 4.34 4.60 -3.32
C SER A 133 5.09 3.31 -3.66
N VAL A 134 5.77 3.26 -4.81
CA VAL A 134 6.64 2.15 -5.21
C VAL A 134 7.82 2.01 -4.25
N GLY A 135 8.45 3.11 -3.83
CA GLY A 135 9.53 3.09 -2.85
C GLY A 135 9.11 2.53 -1.49
N CYS A 136 7.92 2.92 -1.00
CA CYS A 136 7.35 2.37 0.23
C CYS A 136 7.04 0.87 0.08
N ALA A 137 6.42 0.47 -1.03
CA ALA A 137 6.12 -0.92 -1.33
C ALA A 137 7.39 -1.79 -1.42
N ALA A 138 8.42 -1.29 -2.12
CA ALA A 138 9.71 -1.97 -2.23
C ALA A 138 10.43 -2.08 -0.89
N ARG A 139 10.32 -1.07 -0.02
CA ARG A 139 10.88 -1.11 1.33
C ARG A 139 10.16 -2.13 2.22
N GLU A 140 8.85 -2.28 2.08
CA GLU A 140 8.06 -3.26 2.82
C GLU A 140 8.25 -4.70 2.30
N ALA A 141 8.58 -4.85 1.01
CA ALA A 141 8.94 -6.13 0.40
C ALA A 141 10.31 -6.67 0.84
N ARG A 142 11.18 -5.83 1.45
CA ARG A 142 12.48 -6.28 1.95
C ARG A 142 12.31 -7.16 3.19
N PRO A 143 13.09 -8.25 3.35
CA PRO A 143 13.04 -9.16 4.50
C PRO A 143 13.11 -8.41 5.84
#